data_AF-A0A7W6RA28-F1
#
_entry.id   AF-A0A7W6RA28-F1
#
_cell.length_a   1.000
_cell.length_b   1.000
_cell.length_c   1.000
_cell.angle_alpha   90.00
_cell.angle_beta   90.00
_cell.angle_gamma   90.00
#
_symmetry.space_group_name_H-M   'P 1'
#
loop_
_entity.id
_entity.type
_entity.pdbx_description
1 polymer ?
#
loop_
_entity_poly.entity_id
_entity_poly.type
_entity_poly.pdbx_seq_one_letter_code
_entity_poly.pdbx_strand_id
1 'polypeptide(L)'
;MDYELITDDDYDTLPPEPEKRFAALEKICRRNMMEIISHETSQTFDSLVRTQYMTIVTAAAEELGIDGVQYINNFDSVSDDLQEFIRITTGVTAKIRLRNSSGRDALSVKLANRTKGLIEDQLTKLKTSVAESTLSEDKKLRLLGRIEEFRNELHKERLRFGVSLAVLASIGAMVGGGTAFLADAPNAISTITHLIGVDKESEDAEILRLEGPPKPKLIAGPVVPLKGSRLVLTDDDIPF
;
A
#
# COMPACT_ATOMS: atom_id res chain seq x y z
N MET A 1 -15.34 -4.51 -31.84
CA MET A 1 -14.53 -3.94 -30.75
C MET A 1 -15.06 -4.55 -29.49
N ASP A 2 -14.25 -5.31 -28.77
CA ASP A 2 -14.60 -5.76 -27.44
C ASP A 2 -14.40 -4.57 -26.51
N TYR A 3 -15.50 -4.02 -26.00
CA TYR A 3 -15.48 -2.87 -25.09
C TYR A 3 -15.31 -3.40 -23.67
N GLU A 4 -14.08 -3.78 -23.36
CA GLU A 4 -13.72 -4.33 -22.06
C GLU A 4 -13.27 -3.21 -21.11
N LEU A 5 -13.79 -3.22 -19.88
CA LEU A 5 -13.48 -2.21 -18.88
C LEU A 5 -12.20 -2.49 -18.10
N ILE A 6 -11.70 -3.73 -18.13
CA ILE A 6 -10.46 -4.18 -17.50
C ILE A 6 -10.00 -5.45 -18.20
N THR A 7 -8.76 -5.48 -18.68
CA THR A 7 -8.21 -6.64 -19.40
C THR A 7 -7.54 -7.63 -18.44
N ASP A 8 -7.25 -8.84 -18.90
CA ASP A 8 -6.44 -9.81 -18.14
C ASP A 8 -5.06 -9.23 -17.76
N ASP A 9 -4.42 -8.49 -18.68
CA ASP A 9 -3.14 -7.83 -18.42
C ASP A 9 -3.27 -6.78 -17.30
N ASP A 10 -4.39 -6.05 -17.21
CA ASP A 10 -4.62 -5.09 -16.13
C ASP A 10 -4.68 -5.80 -14.77
N TYR A 11 -5.31 -6.98 -14.69
CA TYR A 11 -5.37 -7.79 -13.46
C TYR A 11 -4.00 -8.19 -12.94
N ASP A 12 -3.07 -8.53 -13.83
CA ASP A 12 -1.69 -8.90 -13.47
C ASP A 12 -0.89 -7.75 -12.86
N THR A 13 -1.27 -6.50 -13.13
CA THR A 13 -0.62 -5.30 -12.58
C THR A 13 -1.17 -4.85 -11.23
N LEU A 14 -2.27 -5.44 -10.76
CA LEU A 14 -2.94 -4.99 -9.55
C LEU A 14 -2.11 -5.32 -8.28
N PRO A 15 -2.11 -4.43 -7.28
CA PRO A 15 -1.41 -4.68 -6.03
C PRO A 15 -2.00 -5.90 -5.28
N PRO A 16 -1.20 -6.57 -4.43
CA PRO A 16 -1.63 -7.78 -3.74
C PRO A 16 -2.60 -7.51 -2.58
N GLU A 17 -2.55 -6.34 -1.96
CA GLU A 17 -3.40 -6.04 -0.80
C GLU A 17 -4.85 -5.75 -1.22
N PRO A 18 -5.88 -6.38 -0.59
CA PRO A 18 -7.27 -6.28 -1.03
C PRO A 18 -7.79 -4.85 -1.19
N GLU A 19 -7.55 -3.97 -0.21
CA GLU A 19 -7.99 -2.58 -0.27
C GLU A 19 -7.32 -1.79 -1.41
N LYS A 20 -5.99 -1.97 -1.59
CA LYS A 20 -5.25 -1.30 -2.67
C LYS A 20 -5.64 -1.85 -4.03
N ARG A 21 -5.89 -3.16 -4.11
CA ARG A 21 -6.33 -3.87 -5.31
C ARG A 21 -7.67 -3.32 -5.79
N PHE A 22 -8.63 -3.22 -4.86
CA PHE A 22 -9.93 -2.62 -5.14
C PHE A 22 -9.79 -1.18 -5.64
N ALA A 23 -9.02 -0.33 -4.95
CA ALA A 23 -8.85 1.06 -5.33
C ALA A 23 -8.15 1.25 -6.70
N ALA A 24 -7.26 0.33 -7.08
CA ALA A 24 -6.61 0.34 -8.39
C ALA A 24 -7.57 -0.12 -9.50
N LEU A 25 -8.28 -1.24 -9.27
CA LEU A 25 -9.29 -1.78 -10.20
C LEU A 25 -10.39 -0.76 -10.48
N GLU A 26 -10.97 -0.19 -9.43
CA GLU A 26 -12.03 0.82 -9.53
C GLU A 26 -11.58 2.01 -10.40
N LYS A 27 -10.35 2.49 -10.20
CA LYS A 27 -9.76 3.58 -11.00
C LYS A 27 -9.61 3.20 -12.48
N ILE A 28 -9.16 1.98 -12.78
CA ILE A 28 -9.00 1.47 -14.16
C ILE A 28 -10.36 1.41 -14.83
N CYS A 29 -11.33 0.72 -14.23
CA CYS A 29 -12.66 0.55 -14.80
C CYS A 29 -13.36 1.91 -15.01
N ARG A 30 -13.22 2.85 -14.06
CA ARG A 30 -13.82 4.19 -14.19
C ARG A 30 -13.21 4.97 -15.34
N ARG A 31 -11.89 4.93 -15.48
CA ARG A 31 -11.18 5.59 -16.59
C ARG A 31 -11.63 5.01 -17.93
N ASN A 32 -11.61 3.68 -18.07
CA ASN A 32 -11.98 3.01 -19.31
C ASN A 32 -13.45 3.26 -19.67
N MET A 33 -14.37 3.24 -18.69
CA MET A 33 -15.78 3.62 -18.91
C MET A 33 -15.90 5.04 -19.49
N MET A 34 -15.18 6.00 -18.91
CA MET A 34 -15.22 7.40 -19.36
C MET A 34 -14.56 7.60 -20.74
N GLU A 35 -13.59 6.75 -21.11
CA GLU A 35 -12.96 6.76 -22.43
C GLU A 35 -13.87 6.13 -23.50
N ILE A 36 -14.64 5.08 -23.13
CA ILE A 36 -15.57 4.39 -24.04
C ILE A 36 -16.83 5.23 -24.31
N ILE A 37 -17.36 5.91 -23.29
CA ILE A 37 -18.52 6.79 -23.44
C ILE A 37 -18.07 8.09 -24.11
N SER A 38 -18.58 8.36 -25.32
CA SER A 38 -18.24 9.56 -26.09
C SER A 38 -19.50 10.31 -26.54
N HIS A 39 -19.34 11.47 -27.17
CA HIS A 39 -20.48 12.19 -27.74
C HIS A 39 -21.09 11.49 -28.97
N GLU A 40 -20.42 10.45 -29.49
CA GLU A 40 -20.83 9.71 -30.68
C GLU A 40 -21.51 8.38 -30.33
N THR A 41 -21.48 7.95 -29.06
CA THR A 41 -22.12 6.72 -28.62
C THR A 41 -23.62 6.89 -28.37
N SER A 42 -24.39 5.82 -28.60
CA SER A 42 -25.84 5.84 -28.33
C SER A 42 -26.11 5.78 -26.83
N GLN A 43 -27.21 6.40 -26.37
CA GLN A 43 -27.62 6.35 -24.96
C GLN A 43 -27.81 4.92 -24.43
N THR A 44 -28.28 4.00 -25.26
CA THR A 44 -28.45 2.59 -24.92
C THR A 44 -27.09 1.92 -24.68
N PHE A 45 -26.11 2.20 -25.54
CA PHE A 45 -24.75 1.69 -25.38
C PHE A 45 -24.09 2.27 -24.12
N ASP A 46 -24.23 3.58 -23.89
CA ASP A 46 -23.72 4.22 -22.67
C ASP A 46 -24.29 3.57 -21.41
N SER A 47 -25.60 3.29 -21.40
CA SER A 47 -26.28 2.65 -20.27
C SER A 47 -25.74 1.24 -20.01
N LEU A 48 -25.44 0.49 -21.07
CA LEU A 48 -24.81 -0.83 -20.97
C LEU A 48 -23.42 -0.74 -20.33
N VAL A 49 -22.56 0.16 -20.81
CA VAL A 49 -21.19 0.33 -20.31
C VAL A 49 -21.19 0.81 -18.85
N ARG A 50 -22.10 1.74 -18.49
CA ARG A 50 -22.28 2.19 -17.09
C ARG A 50 -22.70 1.04 -16.18
N THR A 51 -23.64 0.20 -16.63
CA THR A 51 -24.10 -0.97 -15.87
C THR A 51 -22.98 -1.99 -15.68
N GLN A 52 -22.16 -2.21 -16.72
CA GLN A 52 -21.00 -3.09 -16.65
C GLN A 52 -19.97 -2.58 -15.63
N TYR A 53 -19.68 -1.28 -15.62
CA TYR A 53 -18.79 -0.65 -14.63
C TYR A 53 -19.30 -0.88 -13.20
N MET A 54 -20.57 -0.58 -12.94
CA MET A 54 -21.17 -0.78 -11.61
C MET A 54 -21.11 -2.26 -11.19
N THR A 55 -21.35 -3.16 -12.12
CA THR A 55 -21.35 -4.62 -11.87
C THR A 55 -19.95 -5.13 -11.50
N ILE A 56 -18.93 -4.79 -12.30
CA ILE A 56 -17.54 -5.23 -12.09
C ILE A 56 -17.01 -4.70 -10.76
N VAL A 57 -17.20 -3.40 -10.48
CA VAL A 57 -16.70 -2.79 -9.24
C VAL A 57 -17.41 -3.36 -8.02
N THR A 58 -18.70 -3.65 -8.10
CA THR A 58 -19.43 -4.28 -6.99
C THR A 58 -18.95 -5.72 -6.75
N ALA A 59 -18.83 -6.54 -7.79
CA ALA A 59 -18.32 -7.90 -7.67
C ALA A 59 -16.89 -7.94 -7.11
N ALA A 60 -16.03 -6.99 -7.54
CA ALA A 60 -14.68 -6.85 -6.99
C ALA A 60 -14.69 -6.45 -5.52
N ALA A 61 -15.62 -5.60 -5.08
CA ALA A 61 -15.77 -5.24 -3.68
C ALA A 61 -16.19 -6.47 -2.84
N GLU A 62 -17.14 -7.26 -3.32
CA GLU A 62 -17.61 -8.48 -2.65
C GLU A 62 -16.48 -9.51 -2.50
N GLU A 63 -15.77 -9.82 -3.59
CA GLU A 63 -14.66 -10.79 -3.58
C GLU A 63 -13.50 -10.35 -2.67
N LEU A 64 -13.20 -9.04 -2.63
CA LEU A 64 -12.11 -8.49 -1.83
C LEU A 64 -12.53 -8.15 -0.38
N GLY A 65 -13.78 -8.41 0.01
CA GLY A 65 -14.30 -8.12 1.35
C GLY A 65 -14.35 -6.63 1.68
N ILE A 66 -14.62 -5.77 0.70
CA ILE A 66 -14.69 -4.31 0.86
C ILE A 66 -16.11 -3.89 1.23
N ASP A 67 -16.29 -3.44 2.47
CA ASP A 67 -17.58 -2.96 2.95
C ASP A 67 -18.00 -1.63 2.30
N GLY A 68 -19.31 -1.53 2.02
CA GLY A 68 -19.96 -0.26 1.69
C GLY A 68 -20.13 0.02 0.19
N VAL A 69 -19.73 -0.90 -0.69
CA VAL A 69 -20.12 -0.91 -2.10
C VAL A 69 -21.22 -1.94 -2.28
N GLN A 70 -22.29 -1.59 -3.00
CA GLN A 70 -23.45 -2.45 -3.20
C GLN A 70 -24.03 -2.22 -4.60
N TYR A 71 -24.77 -3.20 -5.11
CA TYR A 71 -25.54 -3.04 -6.33
C TYR A 71 -26.58 -1.94 -6.18
N ILE A 72 -26.67 -1.06 -7.18
CA ILE A 72 -27.64 0.04 -7.23
C ILE A 72 -28.51 -0.16 -8.47
N ASN A 73 -29.82 -0.22 -8.23
CA ASN A 73 -30.86 -0.37 -9.25
C ASN A 73 -32.18 0.26 -8.78
N ASN A 74 -32.07 1.36 -8.04
CA ASN A 74 -33.18 1.92 -7.25
C ASN A 74 -33.77 3.18 -7.89
N PHE A 75 -33.16 3.70 -8.95
CA PHE A 75 -33.58 4.94 -9.59
C PHE A 75 -34.22 4.69 -10.96
N ASP A 76 -34.93 5.72 -11.45
CA ASP A 76 -35.65 5.66 -12.73
C ASP A 76 -34.70 5.67 -13.94
N SER A 77 -33.44 6.04 -13.75
CA SER A 77 -32.43 6.06 -14.82
C SER A 77 -31.08 5.51 -14.37
N VAL A 78 -30.41 4.80 -15.29
CA VAL A 78 -29.04 4.29 -15.10
C VAL A 78 -28.05 5.43 -14.82
N SER A 79 -28.36 6.65 -15.29
CA SER A 79 -27.53 7.83 -15.02
C SER A 79 -27.57 8.21 -13.54
N ASP A 80 -28.75 8.15 -12.92
CA ASP A 80 -28.93 8.45 -11.49
C ASP A 80 -28.33 7.35 -10.62
N ASP A 81 -28.54 6.08 -10.99
CA ASP A 81 -27.88 4.93 -10.35
C ASP A 81 -26.35 5.09 -10.37
N LEU A 82 -25.78 5.46 -11.53
CA LEU A 82 -24.34 5.68 -11.68
C LEU A 82 -23.84 6.82 -10.79
N GLN A 83 -24.57 7.94 -10.73
CA GLN A 83 -24.15 9.10 -9.93
C GLN A 83 -24.06 8.72 -8.45
N GLU A 84 -25.06 8.00 -7.94
CA GLU A 84 -25.05 7.51 -6.57
C GLU A 84 -23.93 6.49 -6.34
N PHE A 85 -23.72 5.58 -7.31
CA PHE A 85 -22.65 4.59 -7.25
C PHE A 85 -21.26 5.24 -7.20
N ILE A 86 -21.01 6.26 -8.02
CA ILE A 86 -19.75 7.03 -8.01
C ILE A 86 -19.56 7.73 -6.67
N ARG A 87 -20.62 8.28 -6.07
CA ARG A 87 -20.55 8.92 -4.74
C ARG A 87 -20.11 7.93 -3.68
N ILE A 88 -20.72 6.74 -3.65
CA ILE A 88 -20.41 5.68 -2.70
C ILE A 88 -18.98 5.16 -2.88
N THR A 89 -18.64 4.73 -4.10
CA THR A 89 -17.31 4.17 -4.42
C THR A 89 -16.19 5.17 -4.18
N THR A 90 -16.39 6.45 -4.51
CA THR A 90 -15.43 7.51 -4.20
C THR A 90 -15.22 7.67 -2.70
N GLY A 91 -16.29 7.60 -1.90
CA GLY A 91 -16.19 7.62 -0.43
C GLY A 91 -15.43 6.42 0.13
N VAL A 92 -15.68 5.21 -0.39
CA VAL A 92 -14.95 3.98 -0.02
C VAL A 92 -13.48 4.08 -0.40
N THR A 93 -13.17 4.41 -1.65
CA THR A 93 -11.80 4.59 -2.13
C THR A 93 -11.05 5.67 -1.35
N ALA A 94 -11.72 6.77 -0.96
CA ALA A 94 -11.13 7.79 -0.10
C ALA A 94 -10.79 7.24 1.30
N LYS A 95 -11.69 6.48 1.93
CA LYS A 95 -11.43 5.83 3.23
C LYS A 95 -10.27 4.84 3.14
N ILE A 96 -10.23 4.03 2.08
CA ILE A 96 -9.11 3.11 1.79
C ILE A 96 -7.81 3.88 1.67
N ARG A 97 -7.77 4.93 0.85
CA ARG A 97 -6.57 5.76 0.68
C ARG A 97 -6.14 6.39 1.98
N LEU A 98 -7.06 6.89 2.80
CA LEU A 98 -6.74 7.45 4.12
C LEU A 98 -6.17 6.41 5.09
N ARG A 99 -6.76 5.22 5.16
CA ARG A 99 -6.25 4.10 5.98
C ARG A 99 -4.86 3.68 5.54
N ASN A 100 -4.63 3.62 4.23
CA ASN A 100 -3.36 3.23 3.65
C ASN A 100 -2.33 4.39 3.60
N SER A 101 -2.75 5.65 3.66
CA SER A 101 -1.86 6.82 3.74
C SER A 101 -1.43 7.12 5.17
N SER A 102 -2.26 6.77 6.16
CA SER A 102 -2.04 7.08 7.58
C SER A 102 -1.52 5.90 8.40
N GLY A 103 -1.27 4.73 7.79
CA GLY A 103 -1.09 3.49 8.56
C GLY A 103 0.11 2.64 8.15
N ARG A 104 1.14 2.65 9.00
CA ARG A 104 1.90 1.44 9.37
C ARG A 104 2.70 0.72 8.29
N ASP A 105 3.42 1.43 7.42
CA ASP A 105 4.61 0.78 6.87
C ASP A 105 5.71 0.84 7.93
N ALA A 106 5.67 -0.10 8.88
CA ALA A 106 6.68 -0.24 9.94
C ALA A 106 8.11 -0.41 9.37
N LEU A 107 8.20 -0.73 8.08
CA LEU A 107 9.44 -0.91 7.32
C LEU A 107 9.79 0.31 6.47
N SER A 108 9.17 1.47 6.69
CA SER A 108 9.59 2.74 6.10
C SER A 108 9.46 3.92 7.06
N VAL A 109 10.16 5.00 6.74
CA VAL A 109 10.15 6.26 7.51
C VAL A 109 10.01 7.46 6.59
N LYS A 110 9.30 8.49 7.04
CA LYS A 110 9.31 9.80 6.40
C LYS A 110 10.43 10.63 7.00
N LEU A 111 11.50 10.81 6.24
CA LEU A 111 12.64 11.61 6.69
C LEU A 111 12.32 13.11 6.66
N ALA A 112 12.76 13.82 7.68
CA ALA A 112 12.74 15.27 7.70
C ALA A 112 13.68 15.85 6.63
N ASN A 113 13.32 16.99 6.04
CA ASN A 113 14.15 17.63 5.01
C ASN A 113 15.59 17.90 5.48
N ARG A 114 15.75 18.26 6.77
CA ARG A 114 17.07 18.43 7.39
C ARG A 114 17.86 17.12 7.40
N THR A 115 17.23 16.02 7.80
CA THR A 115 17.84 14.68 7.84
C THR A 115 18.23 14.23 6.44
N LYS A 116 17.38 14.43 5.43
CA LYS A 116 17.72 14.17 4.02
C LYS A 116 18.96 14.94 3.58
N GLY A 117 19.07 16.24 3.92
CA GLY A 117 20.25 17.04 3.61
C GLY A 117 21.54 16.54 4.28
N LEU A 118 21.46 16.06 5.52
CA LEU A 118 22.61 15.47 6.22
C LEU A 118 23.04 14.14 5.59
N ILE A 119 22.09 13.30 5.19
CA ILE A 119 22.37 12.04 4.50
C ILE A 119 23.01 12.33 3.13
N GLU A 120 22.51 13.32 2.38
CA GLU A 120 23.08 13.75 1.11
C GLU A 120 24.54 14.19 1.21
N ASP A 121 24.90 14.89 2.28
CA ASP A 121 26.29 15.26 2.57
C ASP A 121 27.18 14.00 2.76
N GLN A 122 26.69 12.99 3.49
CA GLN A 122 27.41 11.72 3.66
C GLN A 122 27.56 10.94 2.35
N LEU A 123 26.52 10.90 1.51
CA LEU A 123 26.57 10.27 0.19
C LEU A 123 27.56 10.98 -0.75
N THR A 124 27.62 12.31 -0.66
CA THR A 124 28.56 13.12 -1.45
C THR A 124 30.00 12.83 -1.04
N LYS A 125 30.29 12.75 0.26
CA LYS A 125 31.60 12.34 0.77
C LYS A 125 31.99 10.95 0.29
N LEU A 126 31.09 9.97 0.42
CA LEU A 126 31.30 8.60 -0.09
C LEU A 126 31.61 8.60 -1.58
N LYS A 127 30.87 9.36 -2.39
CA LYS A 127 31.08 9.48 -3.84
C LYS A 127 32.47 10.02 -4.17
N THR A 128 32.90 11.09 -3.48
CA THR A 128 34.25 11.67 -3.64
C THR A 128 35.33 10.66 -3.26
N SER A 129 35.22 10.00 -2.11
CA SER A 129 36.19 8.99 -1.68
C SER A 129 36.30 7.81 -2.64
N VAL A 130 35.18 7.37 -3.24
CA VAL A 130 35.20 6.32 -4.27
C VAL A 130 35.89 6.80 -5.55
N ALA A 131 35.63 8.04 -5.98
CA ALA A 131 36.23 8.60 -7.20
C ALA A 131 37.76 8.74 -7.07
N GLU A 132 38.23 9.22 -5.91
CA GLU A 132 39.66 9.40 -5.60
C GLU A 132 40.38 8.08 -5.32
N SER A 133 39.67 6.95 -5.37
CA SER A 133 40.22 5.65 -4.99
C SER A 133 41.14 4.98 -5.99
N THR A 134 42.04 4.16 -5.45
CA THR A 134 42.87 3.23 -6.23
C THR A 134 42.14 1.93 -6.56
N LEU A 135 40.82 1.87 -6.38
CA LEU A 135 40.00 0.71 -6.76
C LEU A 135 40.02 0.54 -8.28
N SER A 136 39.87 -0.71 -8.73
CA SER A 136 39.63 -1.01 -10.14
C SER A 136 38.37 -0.29 -10.64
N GLU A 137 38.37 0.16 -11.89
CA GLU A 137 37.26 0.91 -12.47
C GLU A 137 35.91 0.16 -12.40
N ASP A 138 35.88 -1.16 -12.58
CA ASP A 138 34.66 -1.97 -12.39
C ASP A 138 34.08 -1.85 -10.97
N LYS A 139 34.94 -1.86 -9.94
CA LYS A 139 34.51 -1.69 -8.54
C LYS A 139 33.99 -0.28 -8.27
N LYS A 140 34.66 0.75 -8.81
CA LYS A 140 34.20 2.14 -8.68
C LYS A 140 32.81 2.32 -9.28
N LEU A 141 32.60 1.83 -10.51
CA LEU A 141 31.31 1.91 -11.18
C LEU A 141 30.20 1.24 -10.38
N ARG A 142 30.45 0.03 -9.83
CA ARG A 142 29.48 -0.67 -8.98
C ARG A 142 29.15 0.10 -7.70
N LEU A 143 30.16 0.64 -7.01
CA LEU A 143 29.97 1.44 -5.80
C LEU A 143 29.17 2.72 -6.07
N LEU A 144 29.54 3.45 -7.14
CA LEU A 144 28.83 4.65 -7.56
C LEU A 144 27.37 4.34 -7.94
N GLY A 145 27.13 3.22 -8.61
CA GLY A 145 25.77 2.74 -8.91
C GLY A 145 24.95 2.49 -7.65
N ARG A 146 25.52 1.85 -6.62
CA ARG A 146 24.83 1.64 -5.33
C ARG A 146 24.57 2.95 -4.58
N ILE A 147 25.52 3.89 -4.59
CA ILE A 147 25.31 5.21 -4.00
C ILE A 147 24.13 5.92 -4.67
N GLU A 148 24.03 5.85 -5.99
CA GLU A 148 22.94 6.48 -6.74
C GLU A 148 21.59 5.77 -6.51
N GLU A 149 21.60 4.44 -6.42
CA GLU A 149 20.42 3.66 -6.03
C GLU A 149 19.87 4.10 -4.66
N PHE A 150 20.76 4.28 -3.68
CA PHE A 150 20.36 4.78 -2.36
C PHE A 150 19.84 6.23 -2.44
N ARG A 151 20.50 7.11 -3.20
CA ARG A 151 20.07 8.50 -3.41
C ARG A 151 18.67 8.57 -4.03
N ASN A 152 18.35 7.69 -4.98
CA ASN A 152 17.02 7.59 -5.57
C ASN A 152 15.97 7.17 -4.52
N GLU A 153 16.30 6.22 -3.65
CA GLU A 153 15.43 5.81 -2.54
C GLU A 153 15.23 6.95 -1.52
N LEU A 154 16.28 7.72 -1.20
CA LEU A 154 16.24 8.85 -0.28
C LEU A 154 15.24 9.95 -0.68
N HIS A 155 15.09 10.17 -2.00
CA HIS A 155 14.21 11.20 -2.54
C HIS A 155 12.76 10.77 -2.69
N LYS A 156 12.42 9.51 -2.39
CA LYS A 156 11.02 9.08 -2.31
C LYS A 156 10.30 9.78 -1.15
N GLU A 157 8.97 9.72 -1.21
CA GLU A 157 8.11 10.26 -0.15
C GLU A 157 8.42 9.63 1.22
N ARG A 158 8.62 8.30 1.22
CA ARG A 158 9.09 7.52 2.38
C ARG A 158 10.29 6.69 1.98
N LEU A 159 11.26 6.58 2.88
CA LEU A 159 12.45 5.76 2.73
C LEU A 159 12.15 4.34 3.22
N ARG A 160 12.31 3.32 2.36
CA ARG A 160 12.06 1.92 2.73
C ARG A 160 13.29 1.25 3.33
N PHE A 161 13.19 0.74 4.55
CA PHE A 161 14.31 0.12 5.26
C PHE A 161 14.91 -1.07 4.53
N GLY A 162 14.09 -1.96 3.99
CA GLY A 162 14.57 -3.14 3.29
C GLY A 162 15.47 -2.80 2.09
N VAL A 163 15.10 -1.79 1.31
CA VAL A 163 15.90 -1.32 0.16
C VAL A 163 17.13 -0.57 0.66
N SER A 164 16.93 0.43 1.52
CA SER A 164 17.99 1.30 2.02
C SER A 164 19.10 0.55 2.75
N LEU A 165 18.74 -0.35 3.68
CA LEU A 165 19.71 -1.11 4.46
C LEU A 165 20.43 -2.16 3.60
N ALA A 166 19.75 -2.78 2.63
CA ALA A 166 20.40 -3.70 1.70
C ALA A 166 21.44 -2.98 0.83
N VAL A 167 21.13 -1.79 0.34
CA VAL A 167 22.07 -0.98 -0.45
C VAL A 167 23.25 -0.52 0.42
N LEU A 168 23.00 -0.02 1.63
CA LEU A 168 24.07 0.38 2.56
C LEU A 168 24.97 -0.81 2.96
N ALA A 169 24.38 -1.99 3.22
CA ALA A 169 25.13 -3.20 3.49
C ALA A 169 25.98 -3.64 2.28
N SER A 170 25.44 -3.50 1.06
CA SER A 170 26.19 -3.79 -0.17
C SER A 170 27.37 -2.85 -0.35
N ILE A 171 27.20 -1.54 -0.09
CA ILE A 171 28.30 -0.57 -0.06
C ILE A 171 29.34 -1.00 0.99
N GLY A 172 28.90 -1.27 2.22
CA GLY A 172 29.77 -1.71 3.31
C GLY A 172 30.58 -2.97 2.99
N ALA A 173 29.95 -3.99 2.39
CA ALA A 173 30.61 -5.23 2.01
C ALA A 173 31.66 -5.03 0.90
N MET A 174 31.36 -4.19 -0.10
CA MET A 174 32.30 -3.86 -1.17
C MET A 174 33.52 -3.08 -0.66
N VAL A 175 33.33 -2.28 0.39
CA VAL A 175 34.42 -1.56 1.05
C VAL A 175 35.21 -2.45 2.00
N GLY A 176 34.54 -3.27 2.82
CA GLY A 176 35.18 -4.11 3.84
C GLY A 176 36.02 -5.27 3.29
N GLY A 177 35.81 -5.67 2.03
CA GLY A 177 36.57 -6.74 1.37
C GLY A 177 37.88 -6.30 0.69
N GLY A 178 38.22 -5.01 0.72
CA GLY A 178 39.42 -4.45 0.08
C GLY A 178 40.23 -3.59 1.06
N THR A 179 41.53 -3.47 0.79
CA THR A 179 42.52 -2.65 1.52
C THR A 179 41.95 -1.30 2.01
N ALA A 180 42.46 -0.81 3.15
CA ALA A 180 42.10 0.34 4.00
C ALA A 180 41.78 1.73 3.37
N PHE A 181 41.49 1.79 2.07
CA PHE A 181 41.36 3.00 1.27
C PHE A 181 40.09 3.82 1.57
N LEU A 182 39.02 3.20 2.08
CA LEU A 182 37.75 3.86 2.41
C LEU A 182 37.47 3.82 3.91
N ALA A 183 38.44 4.27 4.72
CA ALA A 183 38.35 4.32 6.18
C ALA A 183 37.10 5.06 6.70
N ASP A 184 36.63 6.06 5.94
CA ASP A 184 35.47 6.86 6.32
C ASP A 184 34.11 6.25 5.93
N ALA A 185 34.10 5.23 5.06
CA ALA A 185 32.85 4.66 4.58
C ALA A 185 32.04 3.95 5.68
N PRO A 186 32.63 3.16 6.60
CA PRO A 186 31.90 2.63 7.75
C PRO A 186 31.26 3.72 8.62
N ASN A 187 31.98 4.83 8.83
CA ASN A 187 31.47 5.96 9.62
C ASN A 187 30.31 6.67 8.91
N ALA A 188 30.40 6.87 7.59
CA ALA A 188 29.32 7.45 6.80
C ALA A 188 28.07 6.55 6.82
N ILE A 189 28.22 5.24 6.62
CA ILE A 189 27.12 4.27 6.67
C ILE A 189 26.47 4.25 8.07
N SER A 190 27.28 4.23 9.13
CA SER A 190 26.79 4.28 10.51
C SER A 190 26.01 5.57 10.78
N THR A 191 26.53 6.71 10.29
CA THR A 191 25.88 8.02 10.45
C THR A 191 24.53 8.05 9.72
N ILE A 192 24.49 7.58 8.47
CA ILE A 192 23.25 7.51 7.68
C ILE A 192 22.22 6.62 8.39
N THR A 193 22.64 5.44 8.85
CA THR A 193 21.76 4.49 9.56
C THR A 193 21.21 5.09 10.85
N HIS A 194 22.05 5.79 11.61
CA HIS A 194 21.64 6.49 12.83
C HIS A 194 20.62 7.60 12.55
N LEU A 195 20.85 8.42 11.53
CA LEU A 195 19.94 9.50 11.12
C LEU A 195 18.55 8.97 10.72
N ILE A 196 18.51 7.84 10.02
CA ILE A 196 17.26 7.14 9.69
C ILE A 196 16.55 6.67 10.96
N GLY A 197 17.30 6.09 11.90
CA GLY A 197 16.79 5.64 13.19
C GLY A 197 16.16 6.77 14.01
N VAL A 198 16.82 7.92 14.10
CA VAL A 198 16.31 9.09 14.83
C VAL A 198 14.99 9.59 14.26
N ASP A 199 14.87 9.71 12.93
CA ASP A 199 13.61 10.13 12.31
C ASP A 199 12.51 9.06 12.51
N LYS A 200 12.87 7.77 12.56
CA LYS A 200 11.90 6.71 12.83
C LYS A 200 11.39 6.74 14.26
N GLU A 201 12.28 6.92 15.24
CA GLU A 201 11.90 7.07 16.65
C GLU A 201 10.98 8.28 16.86
N SER A 202 11.29 9.40 16.19
CA SER A 202 10.46 10.62 16.21
C SER A 202 9.08 10.38 15.58
N GLU A 203 9.03 9.73 14.41
CA GLU A 203 7.77 9.37 13.75
C GLU A 203 6.92 8.43 14.62
N ASP A 204 7.54 7.41 15.22
CA ASP A 204 6.85 6.47 16.11
C ASP A 204 6.32 7.14 17.38
N ALA A 205 7.08 8.06 17.96
CA ALA A 205 6.65 8.84 19.12
C ALA A 205 5.44 9.73 18.78
N GLU A 206 5.42 10.34 17.59
CA GLU A 206 4.29 11.15 17.15
C GLU A 206 3.06 10.30 16.83
N ILE A 207 3.23 9.13 16.22
CA ILE A 207 2.15 8.16 16.03
C ILE A 207 1.55 7.75 17.38
N LEU A 208 2.39 7.40 18.36
CA LEU A 208 1.95 7.02 19.70
C LEU A 208 1.18 8.15 20.39
N ARG A 209 1.61 9.41 20.21
CA ARG A 209 0.93 10.60 20.75
C ARG A 209 -0.45 10.81 20.14
N LEU A 210 -0.59 10.56 18.83
CA LEU A 210 -1.84 10.77 18.09
C LEU A 210 -2.86 9.64 18.29
N GLU A 211 -2.42 8.39 18.51
CA GLU A 211 -3.32 7.25 18.72
C GLU A 211 -4.06 7.28 20.07
N GLY A 212 -3.60 8.08 21.04
CA GLY A 212 -4.16 8.15 22.40
C GLY A 212 -3.93 6.85 23.19
N PRO A 213 -4.28 6.82 24.50
CA PRO A 213 -4.06 5.62 25.31
C PRO A 213 -4.82 4.42 24.71
N PRO A 214 -4.22 3.22 24.71
CA PRO A 214 -4.84 2.04 24.12
C PRO A 214 -6.21 1.85 24.74
N LYS A 215 -7.26 1.85 23.91
CA LYS A 215 -8.62 1.54 24.37
C LYS A 215 -8.54 0.19 25.09
N PRO A 216 -8.84 0.10 26.39
CA PRO A 216 -8.74 -1.15 27.12
C PRO A 216 -9.62 -2.18 26.39
N LYS A 217 -9.00 -3.30 25.99
CA LYS A 217 -9.73 -4.42 25.41
C LYS A 217 -10.74 -4.87 26.47
N LEU A 218 -12.01 -4.53 26.26
CA LEU A 218 -13.08 -5.03 27.09
C LEU A 218 -13.03 -6.56 27.00
N ILE A 219 -12.91 -7.21 28.16
CA ILE A 219 -13.04 -8.66 28.26
C ILE A 219 -14.40 -9.02 27.68
N ALA A 220 -14.43 -10.01 26.77
CA ALA A 220 -15.67 -10.51 26.20
C ALA A 220 -16.67 -10.77 27.33
N GLY A 221 -17.85 -10.16 27.24
CA GLY A 221 -18.92 -10.40 28.19
C GLY A 221 -19.24 -11.89 28.29
N PRO A 222 -19.72 -12.38 29.45
CA PRO A 222 -19.96 -13.80 29.66
C PRO A 222 -20.92 -14.33 28.59
N VAL A 223 -20.48 -15.39 27.90
CA VAL A 223 -21.31 -16.13 26.94
C VAL A 223 -22.51 -16.68 27.69
N VAL A 224 -23.69 -16.11 27.43
CA VAL A 224 -24.95 -16.63 27.97
C VAL A 224 -25.20 -17.99 27.29
N PRO A 225 -25.27 -19.10 28.03
CA PRO A 225 -25.50 -20.41 27.42
C PRO A 225 -26.88 -20.43 26.76
N LEU A 226 -26.93 -20.84 25.49
CA LEU A 226 -28.18 -21.18 24.81
C LEU A 226 -28.89 -22.26 25.64
N LYS A 227 -30.06 -21.91 26.17
CA LYS A 227 -30.93 -22.82 26.92
C LYS A 227 -31.49 -23.88 25.97
N GLY A 228 -30.84 -25.04 25.93
CA GLY A 228 -31.42 -26.23 25.34
C GLY A 228 -32.61 -26.72 26.16
N SER A 229 -33.74 -26.99 25.51
CA SER A 229 -34.68 -28.03 25.95
C SER A 229 -35.75 -28.27 24.87
N ARG A 230 -35.72 -29.45 24.25
CA ARG A 230 -36.81 -30.43 24.35
C ARG A 230 -36.37 -31.75 23.73
N LEU A 231 -36.00 -32.67 24.63
CA LEU A 231 -36.03 -34.10 24.36
C LEU A 231 -37.50 -34.48 24.11
N VAL A 232 -37.76 -35.07 22.96
CA VAL A 232 -39.00 -35.77 22.64
C VAL A 232 -38.95 -37.11 23.38
N LEU A 233 -39.81 -37.28 24.39
CA LEU A 233 -40.11 -38.57 24.98
C LEU A 233 -41.08 -39.29 24.04
N THR A 234 -40.63 -40.39 23.45
CA THR A 234 -41.47 -41.38 22.79
C THR A 234 -42.19 -42.18 23.87
N ASP A 235 -43.51 -42.05 23.90
CA ASP A 235 -44.43 -42.85 24.72
C ASP A 235 -44.76 -44.11 23.92
N ASP A 236 -44.06 -45.21 24.23
CA ASP A 236 -44.39 -46.55 23.74
C ASP A 236 -45.20 -47.27 24.81
N ASP A 237 -46.34 -47.80 24.36
CA ASP A 237 -47.26 -48.72 25.03
C ASP A 237 -46.60 -49.72 25.99
N ILE A 238 -47.28 -50.07 27.09
CA ILE A 238 -47.65 -51.46 27.47
C ILE A 238 -48.44 -51.52 28.81
N PRO A 239 -49.29 -52.55 29.02
CA PRO A 239 -50.66 -52.41 29.54
C PRO A 239 -50.97 -53.16 30.86
N PHE A 240 -52.28 -53.18 31.16
CA PHE A 240 -53.11 -53.88 32.18
C PHE A 240 -53.85 -52.93 33.13
#